data_AF-A0A2H0FQB4-F1
#
_entry.id   AF-A0A2H0FQB4-F1
#
_cell.length_a   1.000
_cell.length_b   1.000
_cell.length_c   1.000
_cell.angle_alpha   90.00
_cell.angle_beta   90.00
_cell.angle_gamma   90.00
#
_symmetry.space_group_name_H-M   'P 1'
#
loop_
_entity.id
_entity.type
_entity.pdbx_description
1 polymer ?
#
loop_
_entity_poly.entity_id
_entity_poly.type
_entity_poly.pdbx_seq_one_letter_code
_entity_poly.pdbx_strand_id
1 'polypeptide(L)'
;MGTKQLLLIALSAFLVIIAIHFGLKIFTVSFADQVKDMTLVRVHEIGMTANLYRKKPSEQGGGDGSYVGFQVQHASRLAADDIIRKAKYTESDDNIVMTLTLNTQGENKKRFRVWARYKPDGLDRLRVYEPDTEKWVWIFKK
;
A
#
# COMPACT_ATOMS: atom_id res chain seq x y z
N MET A 1 -46.74 -14.60 -29.63
CA MET A 1 -45.74 -13.65 -29.07
C MET A 1 -44.81 -13.24 -30.20
N GLY A 2 -44.93 -12.00 -30.65
CA GLY A 2 -44.34 -11.58 -31.93
C GLY A 2 -42.82 -11.54 -31.85
N THR A 3 -42.15 -11.96 -32.93
CA THR A 3 -40.68 -12.01 -33.10
C THR A 3 -39.97 -10.73 -32.63
N LYS A 4 -40.64 -9.57 -32.70
CA LYS A 4 -40.16 -8.28 -32.21
C LYS A 4 -40.01 -8.21 -30.68
N GLN A 5 -40.91 -8.83 -29.92
CA GLN A 5 -40.83 -8.89 -28.45
C GLN A 5 -39.68 -9.80 -28.00
N LEU A 6 -39.49 -10.93 -28.68
CA LEU A 6 -38.37 -11.83 -28.39
C LEU A 6 -37.02 -11.15 -28.64
N LEU A 7 -36.92 -10.38 -29.74
CA LEU A 7 -35.72 -9.63 -30.07
C LEU A 7 -35.39 -8.56 -29.02
N LEU A 8 -36.40 -7.83 -28.54
CA LEU A 8 -36.22 -6.78 -27.52
C LEU A 8 -35.74 -7.37 -26.18
N ILE A 9 -36.30 -8.50 -25.76
CA ILE A 9 -35.88 -9.20 -24.53
C ILE A 9 -34.43 -9.68 -24.66
N ALA A 10 -34.08 -10.27 -25.81
CA ALA A 10 -32.71 -10.72 -26.08
C ALA A 10 -31.71 -9.56 -26.06
N LEU A 11 -32.07 -8.42 -26.65
CA LEU A 11 -31.22 -7.23 -26.68
C LEU A 11 -31.03 -6.64 -25.28
N SER A 12 -32.09 -6.55 -24.46
CA SER A 12 -31.97 -6.05 -23.09
C SER A 12 -31.10 -6.97 -22.21
N ALA A 13 -31.23 -8.29 -22.36
CA ALA A 13 -30.43 -9.24 -21.60
C ALA A 13 -28.94 -9.13 -21.96
N PHE A 14 -28.62 -8.94 -23.26
CA PHE A 14 -27.25 -8.76 -23.72
C PHE A 14 -26.59 -7.50 -23.12
N LEU A 15 -27.32 -6.38 -23.07
CA LEU A 15 -26.82 -5.14 -22.48
C LEU A 15 -26.53 -5.28 -20.98
N VAL A 16 -27.39 -5.99 -20.24
CA VAL A 16 -27.20 -6.22 -18.80
C VAL A 16 -25.93 -7.04 -18.53
N ILE A 17 -25.67 -8.08 -19.32
CA ILE A 17 -24.46 -8.92 -19.17
C ILE A 17 -23.19 -8.08 -19.35
N ILE A 18 -23.17 -7.21 -20.37
CA ILE A 18 -22.05 -6.32 -20.63
C ILE A 18 -21.87 -5.31 -19.48
N ALA A 19 -22.97 -4.71 -19.00
CA ALA A 19 -22.94 -3.74 -17.92
C ALA A 19 -22.38 -4.34 -16.62
N ILE A 20 -22.78 -5.56 -16.26
CA ILE A 20 -22.24 -6.27 -15.09
C ILE A 20 -20.73 -6.50 -15.25
N HIS A 21 -20.29 -6.97 -16.41
CA HIS A 21 -18.87 -7.24 -16.67
C HIS A 21 -18.00 -5.99 -16.56
N PHE A 22 -18.44 -4.87 -17.14
CA PHE A 22 -17.73 -3.59 -17.02
C PHE A 22 -17.80 -3.03 -15.59
N GLY A 23 -18.93 -3.16 -14.91
CA GLY A 23 -19.09 -2.75 -13.52
C GLY A 23 -18.09 -3.45 -12.59
N LEU A 24 -17.95 -4.78 -12.72
CA LEU A 24 -16.97 -5.56 -11.96
C LEU A 24 -15.52 -5.15 -12.27
N LYS A 25 -15.20 -4.86 -13.54
CA LYS A 25 -13.86 -4.40 -13.92
C LYS A 25 -13.51 -3.03 -13.33
N ILE A 26 -14.42 -2.05 -13.43
CA ILE A 26 -14.20 -0.71 -12.88
C ILE A 26 -14.09 -0.77 -11.35
N PHE A 27 -14.93 -1.60 -10.71
CA PHE A 27 -14.89 -1.79 -9.26
C PHE A 27 -13.55 -2.37 -8.78
N THR A 28 -13.02 -3.37 -9.47
CA THR A 28 -11.73 -3.98 -9.12
C THR A 28 -10.54 -3.03 -9.34
N VAL A 29 -10.54 -2.22 -10.40
CA VAL A 29 -9.52 -1.19 -10.63
C VAL A 29 -9.57 -0.11 -9.54
N SER A 30 -10.76 0.41 -9.22
CA SER A 30 -10.94 1.43 -8.18
C SER A 30 -10.46 0.94 -6.80
N PHE A 31 -10.72 -0.32 -6.48
CA PHE A 31 -10.23 -0.91 -5.23
C PHE A 31 -8.71 -1.03 -5.18
N ALA A 32 -8.08 -1.41 -6.28
CA ALA A 32 -6.62 -1.51 -6.38
C ALA A 32 -5.93 -0.15 -6.14
N ASP A 33 -6.48 0.92 -6.71
CA ASP A 33 -5.97 2.28 -6.51
C ASP A 33 -6.13 2.75 -5.06
N GLN A 34 -7.28 2.49 -4.43
CA GLN A 34 -7.49 2.83 -3.02
C GLN A 34 -6.49 2.13 -2.09
N VAL A 35 -6.23 0.83 -2.31
CA VAL A 35 -5.25 0.09 -1.50
C VAL A 35 -3.85 0.66 -1.69
N LYS A 36 -3.49 1.05 -2.92
CA LYS A 36 -2.21 1.69 -3.22
C LYS A 36 -2.05 3.01 -2.48
N ASP A 37 -3.05 3.89 -2.53
CA ASP A 37 -3.01 5.19 -1.87
C ASP A 37 -2.94 5.05 -0.34
N MET A 38 -3.78 4.18 0.22
CA MET A 38 -3.77 3.89 1.66
C MET A 38 -2.40 3.36 2.12
N THR A 39 -1.73 2.57 1.28
CA THR A 39 -0.38 2.11 1.56
C THR A 39 0.64 3.25 1.58
N LEU A 40 0.58 4.14 0.60
CA LEU A 40 1.51 5.27 0.50
C LEU A 40 1.39 6.17 1.71
N VAL A 41 0.15 6.46 2.13
CA VAL A 41 -0.14 7.20 3.36
C VAL A 41 0.47 6.48 4.56
N ARG A 42 0.28 5.16 4.67
CA ARG A 42 0.79 4.40 5.81
C ARG A 42 2.32 4.38 5.89
N VAL A 43 3.00 4.19 4.77
CA VAL A 43 4.47 4.30 4.70
C VAL A 43 4.92 5.68 5.13
N HIS A 44 4.22 6.73 4.70
CA HIS A 44 4.52 8.10 5.06
C HIS A 44 4.38 8.35 6.56
N GLU A 45 3.28 7.92 7.18
CA GLU A 45 3.06 8.02 8.63
C GLU A 45 4.17 7.35 9.44
N ILE A 46 4.56 6.12 9.06
CA ILE A 46 5.61 5.38 9.77
C ILE A 46 6.96 6.07 9.56
N GLY A 47 7.26 6.57 8.36
CA GLY A 47 8.47 7.34 8.09
C GLY A 47 8.56 8.64 8.87
N MET A 48 7.45 9.37 9.01
CA MET A 48 7.38 10.55 9.88
C MET A 48 7.65 10.17 11.34
N THR A 49 7.05 9.09 11.82
CA THR A 49 7.27 8.57 13.17
C THR A 49 8.72 8.18 13.39
N ALA A 50 9.37 7.54 12.40
CA ALA A 50 10.79 7.20 12.46
C ALA A 50 11.70 8.44 12.52
N ASN A 51 11.37 9.51 11.78
CA ASN A 51 12.11 10.75 11.87
C ASN A 51 11.92 11.45 13.22
N LEU A 52 10.73 11.37 13.81
CA LEU A 52 10.49 11.86 15.16
C LEU A 52 11.26 11.04 16.20
N TYR A 53 11.30 9.71 16.06
CA TYR A 53 12.08 8.82 16.92
C TYR A 53 13.55 9.20 16.92
N ARG A 54 14.17 9.34 15.74
CA ARG A 54 15.56 9.76 15.59
C ARG A 54 15.85 11.09 16.30
N LYS A 55 14.95 12.07 16.18
CA LYS A 55 15.13 13.42 16.75
C LYS A 55 14.96 13.45 18.27
N LYS A 56 14.29 12.45 18.86
CA LYS A 56 14.08 12.40 20.31
C LYS A 56 15.35 11.88 21.01
N PRO A 57 15.73 12.47 22.16
CA PRO A 57 16.80 11.94 23.00
C PRO A 57 16.49 10.52 23.48
N SER A 58 17.53 9.71 23.70
CA SER A 58 17.41 8.33 24.22
C SER A 58 16.71 8.28 25.59
N GLU A 59 16.94 9.28 26.44
CA GLU A 59 16.30 9.41 27.77
C GLU A 59 14.76 9.50 27.70
N GLN A 60 14.22 9.98 26.59
CA GLN A 60 12.76 10.08 26.36
C GLN A 60 12.23 8.91 25.52
N GLY A 61 13.02 7.84 25.39
CA GLY A 61 12.70 6.68 24.55
C GLY A 61 12.90 6.92 23.05
N GLY A 62 13.69 7.93 22.66
CA GLY A 62 14.06 8.20 21.27
C GLY A 62 15.27 7.42 20.77
N GLY A 63 15.70 7.75 19.55
CA GLY A 63 16.83 7.12 18.86
C GLY A 63 18.15 7.88 18.98
N ASP A 64 18.16 9.07 19.61
CA ASP A 64 19.36 9.88 19.85
C ASP A 64 20.23 10.12 18.60
N GLY A 65 19.58 10.46 17.48
CA GLY A 65 20.27 10.61 16.20
C GLY A 65 20.46 9.31 15.42
N SER A 66 20.00 8.15 15.91
CA SER A 66 19.97 6.87 15.19
C SER A 66 18.53 6.39 14.92
N TYR A 67 18.36 5.53 13.91
CA TYR A 67 17.11 4.80 13.69
C TYR A 67 17.12 3.41 14.33
N VAL A 68 18.25 2.98 14.91
CA VAL A 68 18.40 1.67 15.53
C VAL A 68 17.45 1.54 16.72
N GLY A 69 16.65 0.47 16.74
CA GLY A 69 15.69 0.20 17.82
C GLY A 69 14.27 0.69 17.55
N PHE A 70 14.04 1.43 16.45
CA PHE A 70 12.72 1.92 16.07
C PHE A 70 11.69 0.78 15.92
N GLN A 71 12.05 -0.30 15.21
CA GLN A 71 11.20 -1.45 14.95
C GLN A 71 10.82 -2.11 16.26
N VAL A 72 11.73 -2.20 17.24
CA VAL A 72 11.45 -2.87 18.52
C VAL A 72 10.34 -2.12 19.28
N GLN A 73 10.41 -0.79 19.32
CA GLN A 73 9.42 0.02 20.00
C GLN A 73 8.09 0.11 19.25
N HIS A 74 8.12 0.04 17.92
CA HIS A 74 6.93 0.26 17.08
C HIS A 74 6.31 -1.04 16.53
N ALA A 75 6.93 -2.21 16.72
CA ALA A 75 6.45 -3.49 16.20
C ALA A 75 5.04 -3.84 16.68
N SER A 76 4.71 -3.57 17.95
CA SER A 76 3.38 -3.86 18.52
C SER A 76 2.27 -3.03 17.86
N ARG A 77 2.54 -1.74 17.61
CA ARG A 77 1.61 -0.82 16.92
C ARG A 77 1.38 -1.22 15.46
N LEU A 78 2.42 -1.74 14.81
CA LEU A 78 2.38 -2.19 13.42
C LEU A 78 1.70 -3.55 13.26
N ALA A 79 1.84 -4.44 14.24
CA ALA A 79 1.18 -5.74 14.27
C ALA A 79 -0.33 -5.64 14.56
N ALA A 80 -0.77 -4.57 15.23
CA ALA A 80 -2.18 -4.30 15.50
C ALA A 80 -2.94 -3.72 14.28
N ASP A 81 -2.24 -3.44 13.18
CA ASP A 81 -2.81 -2.87 11.97
C ASP A 81 -3.31 -3.97 11.03
N ASP A 82 -4.62 -4.10 10.89
CA ASP A 82 -5.27 -5.14 10.06
C ASP A 82 -4.93 -5.01 8.56
N ILE A 83 -4.48 -3.83 8.14
CA ILE A 83 -4.11 -3.52 6.76
C ILE A 83 -2.71 -4.06 6.44
N ILE A 84 -1.79 -4.05 7.40
CA ILE A 84 -0.40 -4.45 7.19
C ILE A 84 -0.23 -5.95 7.48
N ARG A 85 -0.07 -6.74 6.42
CA ARG A 85 0.22 -8.18 6.56
C ARG A 85 1.61 -8.45 7.12
N LYS A 86 2.61 -7.76 6.57
CA LYS A 86 4.02 -7.91 6.93
C LYS A 86 4.74 -6.59 6.75
N ALA A 87 5.45 -6.16 7.79
CA ALA A 87 6.39 -5.07 7.73
C ALA A 87 7.80 -5.58 7.98
N LYS A 88 8.77 -5.16 7.15
CA LYS A 88 10.19 -5.41 7.35
C LYS A 88 10.91 -4.08 7.38
N TYR A 89 11.73 -3.88 8.41
CA TYR A 89 12.57 -2.69 8.55
C TYR A 89 14.04 -3.10 8.44
N THR A 90 14.85 -2.21 7.91
CA THR A 90 16.31 -2.32 7.94
C THR A 90 16.82 -0.99 8.43
N GLU A 91 17.33 -1.02 9.65
CA GLU A 91 17.73 0.15 10.43
C GLU A 91 19.23 0.34 10.37
N SER A 92 19.64 1.59 10.31
CA SER A 92 21.02 2.02 10.33
C SER A 92 21.07 3.40 11.00
N ASP A 93 22.24 3.81 11.45
CA ASP A 93 22.43 5.13 12.07
C ASP A 93 22.08 6.28 11.14
N ASP A 94 22.10 6.10 9.82
CA ASP A 94 21.81 7.17 8.85
C ASP A 94 20.51 6.98 8.09
N ASN A 95 19.96 5.77 8.04
CA ASN A 95 18.76 5.53 7.26
C ASN A 95 17.92 4.40 7.81
N ILE A 96 16.63 4.47 7.48
CA ILE A 96 15.69 3.39 7.70
C ILE A 96 15.03 3.02 6.37
N VAL A 97 15.13 1.74 6.03
CA VAL A 97 14.47 1.17 4.86
C VAL A 97 13.26 0.38 5.34
N MET A 98 12.09 0.74 4.82
CA MET A 98 10.82 0.12 5.16
C MET A 98 10.30 -0.66 3.97
N THR A 99 9.88 -1.90 4.19
CA THR A 99 9.13 -2.68 3.21
C THR A 99 7.82 -3.12 3.84
N LEU A 100 6.70 -2.59 3.34
CA LEU A 100 5.36 -2.97 3.78
C LEU A 100 4.72 -3.89 2.74
N THR A 101 4.05 -4.93 3.21
CA THR A 101 3.18 -5.81 2.42
C THR A 101 1.80 -5.77 3.06
N LEU A 102 0.78 -5.48 2.27
CA LEU A 102 -0.57 -5.26 2.77
C LEU A 102 -1.47 -6.44 2.46
N ASN A 103 -2.52 -6.56 3.27
CA ASN A 103 -3.64 -7.43 2.98
C ASN A 103 -4.46 -6.75 1.88
N THR A 104 -4.52 -7.38 0.71
CA THR A 104 -5.41 -6.96 -0.37
C THR A 104 -6.73 -7.70 -0.20
N GLN A 105 -7.85 -7.00 -0.06
CA GLN A 105 -9.14 -7.68 -0.11
C GLN A 105 -9.49 -8.01 -1.58
N GLY A 106 -9.95 -9.23 -1.82
CA GLY A 106 -10.22 -9.79 -3.14
C GLY A 106 -9.57 -11.15 -3.35
N GLU A 107 -10.24 -12.04 -4.09
CA GLU A 107 -9.76 -13.40 -4.37
C GLU A 107 -8.38 -13.43 -5.04
N ASN A 108 -8.03 -12.36 -5.76
CA ASN A 108 -6.73 -12.18 -6.34
C ASN A 108 -5.74 -11.67 -5.27
N LYS A 109 -4.97 -12.61 -4.70
CA LYS A 109 -3.88 -12.42 -3.73
C LYS A 109 -2.68 -11.62 -4.29
N LYS A 110 -2.94 -10.61 -5.13
CA LYS A 110 -1.94 -9.73 -5.73
C LYS A 110 -1.42 -8.80 -4.64
N ARG A 111 -0.37 -9.23 -3.95
CA ARG A 111 0.20 -8.53 -2.81
C ARG A 111 0.79 -7.19 -3.25
N PHE A 112 0.16 -6.09 -2.85
CA PHE A 112 0.79 -4.78 -2.91
C PHE A 112 1.96 -4.73 -1.93
N ARG A 113 3.11 -4.31 -2.44
CA ARG A 113 4.31 -4.08 -1.63
C ARG A 113 4.82 -2.69 -1.87
N VAL A 114 5.23 -2.01 -0.82
CA VAL A 114 5.83 -0.68 -0.93
C VAL A 114 7.15 -0.70 -0.20
N TRP A 115 8.14 -0.09 -0.84
CA TRP A 115 9.48 0.05 -0.31
C TRP A 115 9.78 1.54 -0.23
N ALA A 116 10.25 1.97 0.92
CA ALA A 116 10.69 3.33 1.14
C ALA A 116 12.03 3.36 1.84
N ARG A 117 12.84 4.37 1.54
CA ARG A 117 14.05 4.71 2.26
C ARG A 117 13.91 6.12 2.80
N TYR A 118 14.12 6.26 4.10
CA TYR A 118 14.20 7.53 4.78
C TYR A 118 15.64 7.77 5.23
N LYS A 119 16.07 9.01 5.06
CA LYS A 119 17.32 9.58 5.55
C LYS A 119 16.99 10.66 6.59
N PRO A 120 17.98 11.25 7.28
CA PRO A 120 17.73 12.23 8.33
C PRO A 120 17.03 13.50 7.79
N ASP A 121 17.22 13.80 6.51
CA ASP A 121 16.59 14.90 5.77
C ASP A 121 15.18 14.60 5.24
N GLY A 122 14.67 13.37 5.44
CA GLY A 122 13.31 12.97 5.07
C GLY A 122 13.25 11.75 4.14
N LEU A 123 12.17 11.67 3.35
CA LEU A 123 12.02 10.61 2.36
C LEU A 123 13.08 10.78 1.26
N ASP A 124 13.90 9.76 1.05
CA ASP A 124 14.93 9.72 0.01
C ASP A 124 14.38 9.04 -1.25
N ARG A 125 13.76 7.88 -1.08
CA ARG A 125 13.29 7.05 -2.20
C ARG A 125 12.04 6.26 -1.85
N LEU A 126 11.11 6.14 -2.80
CA LEU A 126 9.87 5.40 -2.69
C LEU A 126 9.59 4.64 -3.97
N ARG A 127 9.33 3.35 -3.85
CA ARG A 127 8.89 2.50 -4.96
C ARG A 127 7.75 1.60 -4.52
N VAL A 128 6.86 1.33 -5.46
CA VAL A 128 5.71 0.45 -5.28
C VAL A 128 5.88 -0.75 -6.20
N TYR A 129 5.55 -1.93 -5.70
CA TYR A 129 5.45 -3.13 -6.49
C TYR A 129 4.07 -3.18 -7.12
N GLU A 130 4.04 -3.10 -8.45
CA GLU A 130 2.82 -3.25 -9.22
C GLU A 130 2.56 -4.73 -9.48
N PRO A 131 1.45 -5.29 -8.98
CA PRO A 131 1.19 -6.71 -9.13
C PRO A 131 0.70 -7.10 -10.53
N ASP A 132 0.36 -6.13 -11.39
CA ASP A 132 -0.02 -6.37 -12.78
C ASP A 132 1.19 -6.48 -13.70
N THR A 133 2.25 -5.70 -13.44
CA THR A 133 3.48 -5.68 -14.25
C THR A 133 4.61 -6.49 -13.62
N GLU A 134 4.43 -6.97 -12.39
CA GLU A 134 5.43 -7.64 -11.54
C GLU A 134 6.75 -6.85 -11.38
N LYS A 135 6.66 -5.53 -11.53
CA LYS A 135 7.81 -4.64 -11.50
C LYS A 135 7.73 -3.68 -10.34
N TRP A 136 8.92 -3.27 -9.88
CA TRP A 136 9.06 -2.15 -8.99
C TRP A 136 9.06 -0.86 -9.79
N VAL A 137 8.11 0.02 -9.48
CA VAL A 137 7.99 1.34 -10.10
C VAL A 137 8.41 2.39 -9.10
N TRP A 138 9.33 3.27 -9.50
CA TRP A 138 9.74 4.41 -8.69
C TRP A 138 8.64 5.46 -8.71
N ILE A 139 8.14 5.82 -7.52
CA ILE A 139 7.20 6.93 -7.36
C ILE A 139 7.96 8.19 -6.98
N PHE A 140 9.00 8.05 -6.17
CA PHE A 140 9.82 9.17 -5.72
C PHE A 140 11.28 8.77 -5.60
N LYS A 141 12.17 9.65 -6.07
CA LYS A 141 13.61 9.48 -5.97
C LYS A 141 14.25 10.87 -5.90
N LYS A 142 14.79 11.20 -4.73
CA LYS A 142 15.58 12.42 -4.48
C LYS A 142 17.05 12.19 -4.84
#